data_AF-A0A3E2W4R4-F1
#
_entry.id   AF-A0A3E2W4R4-F1
#
_cell.length_a   1.000
_cell.length_b   1.000
_cell.length_c   1.000
_cell.angle_alpha   90.00
_cell.angle_beta   90.00
_cell.angle_gamma   90.00
#
_symmetry.space_group_name_H-M   'P 1'
#
loop_
_entity.id
_entity.type
_entity.pdbx_description
1 polymer ?
#
loop_
_entity_poly.entity_id
_entity_poly.type
_entity_poly.pdbx_seq_one_letter_code
_entity_poly.pdbx_strand_id
1 'polypeptide(L)'
;MLLSLAVLYVYGYRLKQREAACPFYRVWHGDEEIIQIRLSGVVSIQTGQKKVFGYISICDEVEQDIWEIHVRLRRHGGILCFRYAAQSLQQLSADGRVLHTYR
;
A
#
# COMPACT_ATOMS: atom_id res chain seq x y z
N MET A 1 3.27 4.24 35.15
CA MET A 1 2.95 3.17 34.17
C MET A 1 1.60 3.31 33.46
N LEU A 2 0.71 4.24 33.84
CA LEU A 2 -0.59 4.44 33.16
C LEU A 2 -0.47 5.24 31.85
N LEU A 3 0.48 6.19 31.76
CA LEU A 3 0.72 6.96 30.53
C LEU A 3 1.09 6.07 29.34
N SER A 4 1.87 5.01 29.58
CA SER A 4 2.34 4.06 28.56
C SER A 4 1.18 3.31 27.91
N LEU A 5 0.17 2.92 28.70
CA LEU A 5 -1.00 2.17 28.24
C LEU A 5 -1.95 3.07 27.43
N ALA A 6 -2.15 4.30 27.89
CA ALA A 6 -2.97 5.29 27.19
C ALA A 6 -2.38 5.68 25.82
N VAL A 7 -1.05 5.86 25.74
CA VAL A 7 -0.36 6.11 24.46
C VAL A 7 -0.50 4.92 23.52
N LEU A 8 -0.35 3.69 24.02
CA LEU A 8 -0.53 2.47 23.21
C LEU A 8 -1.97 2.36 22.68
N TYR A 9 -2.96 2.68 23.52
CA TYR A 9 -4.38 2.63 23.16
C TYR A 9 -4.72 3.68 22.09
N VAL A 10 -4.28 4.94 22.28
CA VAL A 10 -4.50 6.01 21.30
C VAL A 10 -3.79 5.69 19.97
N TYR A 11 -2.58 5.15 20.04
CA TYR A 11 -1.84 4.73 18.85
C TYR A 11 -2.56 3.59 18.10
N GLY A 12 -2.97 2.54 18.81
CA GLY A 12 -3.74 1.43 18.23
C GLY A 12 -5.08 1.87 17.66
N TYR A 13 -5.79 2.79 18.31
CA TYR A 13 -7.04 3.35 17.83
C TYR A 13 -6.85 4.15 16.54
N ARG A 14 -5.83 5.02 16.47
CA ARG A 14 -5.49 5.76 15.25
C ARG A 14 -5.06 4.85 14.11
N LEU A 15 -4.38 3.74 14.40
CA LEU A 15 -4.04 2.73 13.40
C LEU A 15 -5.30 2.07 12.83
N LYS A 16 -6.25 1.67 13.68
CA LYS A 16 -7.53 1.11 13.22
C LYS A 16 -8.34 2.11 12.38
N GLN A 17 -8.33 3.39 12.75
CA GLN A 17 -8.98 4.43 11.95
C GLN A 17 -8.31 4.62 10.59
N ARG A 18 -6.97 4.57 10.52
CA ARG A 18 -6.24 4.62 9.24
C ARG A 18 -6.49 3.39 8.38
N GLU A 19 -6.58 2.21 8.99
CA GLU A 19 -6.95 0.98 8.29
C GLU A 19 -8.40 1.05 7.75
N ALA A 20 -9.32 1.62 8.51
CA ALA A 20 -10.70 1.87 8.07
C ALA A 20 -10.80 2.94 6.97
N ALA A 21 -9.90 3.93 6.97
CA ALA A 21 -9.88 5.01 5.98
C ALA A 21 -9.15 4.63 4.69
N CYS A 22 -8.21 3.68 4.75
CA CYS A 22 -7.36 3.29 3.63
C CYS A 22 -7.38 1.76 3.46
N PRO A 23 -8.31 1.21 2.66
CA PRO A 23 -8.55 -0.23 2.57
C PRO A 23 -7.42 -1.01 1.86
N PHE A 24 -6.41 -0.32 1.33
CA PHE A 24 -5.27 -0.92 0.62
C PHE A 24 -4.12 -1.37 1.51
N TYR A 25 -4.17 -1.12 2.83
CA TYR A 25 -3.19 -1.63 3.79
C TYR A 25 -3.38 -3.12 4.08
N ARG A 26 -2.92 -3.97 3.16
CA ARG A 26 -3.00 -5.43 3.30
C ARG A 26 -1.97 -6.12 2.41
N VAL A 27 -2.09 -7.44 2.35
CA VAL A 27 -1.40 -8.28 1.36
C VAL A 27 -2.32 -8.45 0.16
N TRP A 28 -1.73 -8.34 -1.02
CA TRP A 28 -2.33 -8.39 -2.34
C TRP A 28 -1.62 -9.48 -3.14
N HIS A 29 -2.39 -10.37 -3.76
CA HIS A 29 -1.89 -11.53 -4.48
C HIS A 29 -2.14 -11.37 -5.99
N GLY A 30 -1.07 -11.46 -6.76
CA GLY A 30 -1.09 -11.69 -8.20
C GLY A 30 -0.67 -13.13 -8.51
N ASP A 31 -0.51 -13.45 -9.79
CA ASP A 31 -0.17 -14.81 -10.23
C ASP A 31 1.24 -15.25 -9.80
N GLU A 32 2.23 -14.37 -9.98
CA GLU A 32 3.64 -14.62 -9.62
C GLU A 32 4.18 -13.68 -8.54
N GLU A 33 3.38 -12.68 -8.18
CA GLU A 33 3.80 -11.55 -7.37
C GLU A 33 2.90 -11.33 -6.15
N ILE A 34 3.53 -11.00 -5.02
CA ILE A 34 2.83 -10.62 -3.79
C ILE A 34 3.24 -9.20 -3.40
N ILE A 35 2.25 -8.33 -3.25
CA ILE A 35 2.44 -6.96 -2.78
C ILE A 35 1.91 -6.86 -1.35
N GLN A 36 2.76 -6.45 -0.42
CA GLN A 36 2.35 -6.11 0.94
C GLN A 36 2.51 -4.61 1.16
N ILE A 37 1.40 -3.94 1.47
CA ILE A 37 1.37 -2.54 1.88
C ILE A 37 1.08 -2.48 3.37
N ARG A 38 2.04 -2.03 4.17
CA ARG A 38 1.89 -1.92 5.63
C ARG A 38 1.35 -0.56 6.02
N LEU A 39 0.67 -0.49 7.18
CA LEU A 39 0.19 0.76 7.80
C LEU A 39 1.30 1.80 8.03
N SER A 40 2.57 1.37 8.08
CA SER A 40 3.73 2.26 8.14
C SER A 40 4.07 2.94 6.81
N GLY A 41 3.34 2.65 5.74
CA GLY A 41 3.65 3.10 4.37
C GLY A 41 4.76 2.29 3.70
N VAL A 42 5.35 1.29 4.37
CA VAL A 42 6.33 0.39 3.76
C VAL A 42 5.63 -0.56 2.80
N VAL A 43 6.16 -0.65 1.59
CA VAL A 43 5.70 -1.57 0.56
C VAL A 43 6.76 -2.61 0.30
N SER A 44 6.38 -3.88 0.23
CA SER A 44 7.26 -4.94 -0.25
C SER A 44 6.61 -5.70 -1.40
N ILE A 45 7.39 -5.92 -2.46
CA ILE A 45 6.99 -6.62 -3.66
C ILE A 45 7.85 -7.87 -3.75
N GLN A 46 7.23 -9.03 -3.79
CA GLN A 46 7.90 -10.32 -3.83
C GLN A 46 7.53 -11.05 -5.12
N THR A 47 8.55 -11.46 -5.88
CA THR A 47 8.42 -12.22 -7.13
C THR A 47 9.32 -13.45 -7.01
N GLY A 48 8.72 -14.62 -6.83
CA GLY A 48 9.46 -15.84 -6.46
C GLY A 48 10.30 -15.66 -5.18
N GLN A 49 11.62 -15.86 -5.29
CA GLN A 49 12.57 -15.67 -4.18
C GLN A 49 13.10 -14.23 -4.06
N LYS A 50 12.81 -13.35 -5.02
CA LYS A 50 13.28 -11.96 -5.01
C LYS A 50 12.28 -11.10 -4.25
N LYS A 51 12.80 -10.18 -3.45
CA LYS A 51 11.99 -9.20 -2.70
C LYS A 51 12.57 -7.81 -2.82
N VAL A 52 11.73 -6.86 -3.23
CA VAL A 52 12.05 -5.44 -3.36
C VAL A 52 11.23 -4.65 -2.35
N PHE A 53 11.81 -3.57 -1.84
CA PHE A 53 11.18 -2.70 -0.86
C PHE A 53 11.05 -1.28 -1.40
N GLY A 54 9.92 -0.65 -1.07
CA GLY A 54 9.63 0.74 -1.33
C GLY A 54 8.87 1.37 -0.18
N TYR A 55 8.45 2.60 -0.39
CA TYR A 55 7.56 3.32 0.52
C TYR A 55 6.54 4.11 -0.30
N ILE A 56 5.35 4.28 0.25
CA ILE A 56 4.33 5.17 -0.32
C ILE A 56 4.89 6.59 -0.28
N SER A 57 5.02 7.21 -1.45
CA SER A 57 5.43 8.60 -1.60
C SER A 57 4.25 9.54 -1.86
N ILE A 58 3.18 9.04 -2.50
CA ILE A 58 1.92 9.76 -2.76
C ILE A 58 0.77 8.79 -2.48
N CYS A 59 -0.32 9.31 -1.90
CA CYS A 59 -1.52 8.56 -1.59
C CYS A 59 -2.71 9.51 -1.61
N ASP A 60 -3.45 9.53 -2.72
CA ASP A 60 -4.56 10.43 -2.94
C ASP A 60 -5.83 9.64 -3.23
N GLU A 61 -6.94 10.05 -2.62
CA GLU A 61 -8.27 9.61 -3.04
C GLU A 61 -8.68 10.45 -4.25
N VAL A 62 -8.74 9.84 -5.43
CA VAL A 62 -9.02 10.54 -6.69
C VAL A 62 -10.50 10.57 -7.01
N GLU A 63 -11.22 9.55 -6.59
CA GLU A 63 -12.68 9.45 -6.62
C GLU A 63 -13.12 8.66 -5.37
N GLN A 64 -14.40 8.71 -5.02
CA GLN A 64 -14.91 7.99 -3.84
C GLN A 64 -14.50 6.50 -3.89
N ASP A 65 -13.79 6.04 -2.86
CA ASP A 65 -13.27 4.68 -2.73
C ASP A 65 -12.20 4.27 -3.77
N ILE A 66 -11.70 5.21 -4.58
CA ILE A 66 -10.63 5.01 -5.55
C ILE A 66 -9.40 5.79 -5.13
N TRP A 67 -8.30 5.07 -4.93
CA TRP A 67 -7.05 5.64 -4.42
C TRP A 67 -5.91 5.44 -5.40
N GLU A 68 -5.14 6.50 -5.65
CA GLU A 68 -3.89 6.44 -6.38
C GLU A 68 -2.70 6.45 -5.41
N ILE A 69 -1.81 5.48 -5.57
CA ILE A 69 -0.71 5.20 -4.65
C ILE A 69 0.58 5.14 -5.45
N HIS A 70 1.51 6.05 -5.18
CA HIS A 70 2.84 6.00 -5.77
C HIS A 70 3.81 5.38 -4.78
N VAL A 71 4.57 4.39 -5.23
CA VAL A 71 5.53 3.67 -4.42
C VAL A 71 6.93 3.94 -4.97
N ARG A 72 7.75 4.62 -4.17
CA ARG A 72 9.16 4.84 -4.50
C ARG A 72 10.01 3.68 -4.01
N LEU A 73 10.71 3.03 -4.94
CA LEU A 73 11.57 1.87 -4.66
C LEU A 73 12.89 2.32 -4.03
N ARG A 74 13.33 1.64 -2.96
CA ARG A 74 14.52 2.02 -2.18
C ARG A 74 15.84 1.86 -2.94
N ARG A 75 16.02 0.75 -3.67
CA ARG A 75 17.31 0.40 -4.29
C ARG A 75 17.55 1.02 -5.66
N HIS A 76 16.49 1.28 -6.43
CA HIS A 76 16.60 1.67 -7.83
C HIS A 76 15.98 3.04 -8.13
N GLY A 77 15.35 3.69 -7.14
CA GLY A 77 14.75 5.02 -7.29
C GLY A 77 13.50 5.08 -8.17
N GLY A 78 13.16 4.00 -8.87
CA GLY A 78 11.94 3.90 -9.70
C GLY A 78 10.67 4.10 -8.88
N ILE A 79 9.63 4.60 -9.55
CA ILE A 79 8.29 4.79 -9.00
C ILE A 79 7.36 3.80 -9.67
N LEU A 80 6.57 3.11 -8.85
CA LEU A 80 5.46 2.29 -9.31
C LEU A 80 4.15 2.98 -8.92
N CYS A 81 3.23 3.09 -9.87
CA CYS A 81 1.90 3.64 -9.61
C CYS A 81 0.91 2.50 -9.44
N PHE A 82 0.07 2.60 -8.42
CA PHE A 82 -1.02 1.68 -8.17
C PHE A 82 -2.33 2.45 -8.05
N ARG A 83 -3.41 1.82 -8.50
CA ARG A 83 -4.78 2.24 -8.20
C ARG A 83 -5.43 1.17 -7.34
N TYR A 84 -5.94 1.55 -6.18
CA TYR A 84 -6.90 0.73 -5.47
C TYR A 84 -8.31 1.11 -5.94
N ALA A 85 -9.05 0.13 -6.45
CA ALA A 85 -10.44 0.31 -6.85
C ALA A 85 -11.18 -1.04 -6.76
N ALA A 86 -12.45 -0.99 -6.36
CA ALA A 86 -13.32 -2.18 -6.30
C ALA A 86 -12.68 -3.38 -5.58
N GLN A 87 -12.03 -3.13 -4.44
CA GLN A 87 -11.32 -4.14 -3.63
C GLN A 87 -10.18 -4.86 -4.35
N SER A 88 -9.61 -4.25 -5.40
CA SER A 88 -8.44 -4.73 -6.11
C SER A 88 -7.34 -3.67 -6.12
N LEU A 89 -6.09 -4.12 -6.14
CA LEU A 89 -4.94 -3.25 -6.38
C LEU A 89 -4.49 -3.43 -7.82
N GLN A 90 -4.39 -2.35 -8.58
CA GLN A 90 -4.04 -2.36 -10.00
C GLN A 90 -2.71 -1.65 -10.17
N GLN A 91 -1.69 -2.29 -10.74
CA GLN A 91 -0.47 -1.59 -11.14
C GLN A 91 -0.72 -0.86 -12.46
N LEU A 92 -0.32 0.40 -12.51
CA LEU A 92 -0.45 1.26 -13.68
C LEU A 92 0.88 1.46 -14.38
N SER A 93 0.83 1.57 -15.70
CA SER A 93 1.92 2.11 -16.52
C SER A 93 1.98 3.64 -16.44
N ALA A 94 3.02 4.23 -17.02
CA ALA A 94 3.19 5.69 -17.08
C ALA A 94 2.06 6.41 -17.86
N ASP A 95 1.41 5.73 -18.81
CA ASP A 95 0.26 6.24 -19.57
C ASP A 95 -1.10 5.88 -18.91
N GLY A 96 -1.09 5.32 -17.69
CA GLY A 96 -2.29 5.04 -16.91
C GLY A 96 -3.04 3.75 -17.28
N ARG A 97 -2.45 2.88 -18.11
CA ARG A 97 -3.02 1.56 -18.42
C ARG A 97 -2.78 0.59 -17.28
N VAL A 98 -3.72 -0.32 -17.06
CA VAL A 98 -3.56 -1.39 -16.07
C VAL A 98 -2.61 -2.44 -16.63
N LEU A 99 -1.48 -2.65 -15.94
CA LEU A 99 -0.48 -3.66 -16.25
C LEU A 99 -0.77 -4.99 -15.56
N HIS A 100 -1.15 -4.92 -14.28
CA HIS A 100 -1.45 -6.09 -13.47
C HIS A 100 -2.53 -5.77 -12.44
N THR A 101 -3.30 -6.77 -12.03
CA THR A 101 -4.33 -6.65 -10.99
C THR A 101 -4.10 -7.69 -9.90
N TYR A 102 -3.99 -7.24 -8.67
CA TYR A 102 -3.78 -8.04 -7.47
C TYR A 102 -5.08 -8.05 -6.63
N ARG A 103 -5.37 -9.19 -5.99
CA ARG A 103 -6.60 -9.43 -5.19
C ARG A 103 -6.30 -9.80 -3.73
#